data_AF-A0A6T9Z4U7-F1
#
_entry.id   AF-A0A6T9Z4U7-F1
#
_cell.length_a   1.000
_cell.length_b   1.000
_cell.length_c   1.000
_cell.angle_alpha   90.00
_cell.angle_beta   90.00
_cell.angle_gamma   90.00
#
_symmetry.space_group_name_H-M   'P 1'
#
loop_
_entity.id
_entity.type
_entity.pdbx_description
1 polymer ?
#
loop_
_entity_poly.entity_id
_entity_poly.type
_entity_poly.pdbx_seq_one_letter_code
_entity_poly.pdbx_strand_id
1 'polypeptide(L)'
;AMLANSFSRSLQMEISGTDLHRSYDGSSGTSRIFCPCESIMNEGMENLTKLLTKLENYQTRQYLAVITREDILSVTVFSRDQLAERLGICLTLMKKIFRNVGLRYWPYRKLNGLRNKMLKVQTEVDSGVGRRMYGKKESIERQVQKMRALELQYKRMLWELEQSC
;
A
#
# COMPACT_ATOMS: atom_id res chain seq x y z
N ALA A 1 16.52 -5.05 21.97
CA ALA A 1 15.48 -4.08 22.36
C ALA A 1 15.72 -2.66 21.79
N MET A 2 16.00 -2.47 20.48
CA MET A 2 16.27 -1.11 19.95
C MET A 2 15.78 -0.78 18.53
N LEU A 3 14.92 -1.57 17.88
CA LEU A 3 14.37 -1.21 16.55
C LEU A 3 12.84 -1.35 16.44
N ALA A 4 12.12 -1.17 17.54
CA ALA A 4 10.66 -0.96 17.52
C ALA A 4 10.27 0.50 17.15
N ASN A 5 11.24 1.35 16.80
CA ASN A 5 11.11 2.81 16.92
C ASN A 5 10.88 3.56 15.59
N SER A 6 11.06 2.92 14.44
CA SER A 6 10.76 3.54 13.14
C SER A 6 9.31 3.33 12.73
N PHE A 7 8.79 2.12 12.86
CA PHE A 7 7.39 1.81 12.51
C PHE A 7 6.39 2.39 13.53
N SER A 8 6.75 2.43 14.82
CA SER A 8 5.89 2.96 15.88
C SER A 8 5.81 4.49 15.90
N ARG A 9 6.86 5.22 15.47
CA ARG A 9 6.82 6.70 15.41
C ARG A 9 5.92 7.23 14.30
N SER A 10 5.88 6.56 13.14
CA SER A 10 4.89 6.89 12.09
C SER A 10 3.46 6.63 12.55
N LEU A 11 3.23 5.62 13.39
CA LEU A 11 1.91 5.32 13.96
C LEU A 11 1.43 6.32 15.01
N GLN A 12 2.33 7.05 15.69
CA GLN A 12 1.96 8.02 16.73
C GLN A 12 1.74 9.45 16.21
N MET A 13 2.38 9.85 15.10
CA MET A 13 2.19 11.21 14.55
C MET A 13 0.90 11.39 13.74
N GLU A 14 0.30 10.34 13.16
CA GLU A 14 -0.92 10.49 12.36
C GLU A 14 -2.21 10.62 13.20
N ILE A 15 -2.15 10.42 14.51
CA ILE A 15 -3.33 10.44 15.39
C ILE A 15 -3.61 11.85 15.94
N SER A 16 -2.69 12.80 15.79
CA SER A 16 -2.83 14.18 16.28
C SER A 16 -2.44 15.19 15.21
N GLY A 17 -3.32 15.50 14.28
CA GLY A 17 -3.06 16.55 13.30
C GLY A 17 -4.19 16.71 12.30
N THR A 18 -5.12 17.60 12.61
CA THR A 18 -5.89 18.27 11.56
C THR A 18 -4.92 18.93 10.59
N ASP A 19 -4.89 18.49 9.34
CA ASP A 19 -4.69 19.40 8.21
C ASP A 19 -5.21 18.73 6.93
N LEU A 20 -6.41 19.14 6.54
CA LEU A 20 -6.72 19.36 5.14
C LEU A 20 -5.74 20.43 4.65
N HIS A 21 -4.49 20.06 4.38
CA HIS A 21 -3.55 20.98 3.74
C HIS A 21 -4.06 21.16 2.32
N ARG A 22 -4.83 22.24 2.16
CA ARG A 22 -5.27 22.79 0.88
C ARG A 22 -4.04 23.41 0.24
N SER A 23 -3.18 22.58 -0.32
CA SER A 23 -2.10 23.03 -1.19
C SER A 23 -2.76 23.63 -2.42
N TYR A 24 -2.83 24.95 -2.47
CA TYR A 24 -3.17 25.67 -3.69
C TYR A 24 -1.96 25.61 -4.61
N ASP A 25 -1.91 24.60 -5.48
CA ASP A 25 -1.10 24.71 -6.69
C ASP A 25 -1.90 25.56 -7.70
N GLY A 26 -1.42 26.78 -7.93
CA GLY A 26 -1.97 27.67 -8.94
C GLY A 26 -1.67 27.15 -10.34
N SER A 27 -2.38 26.12 -10.78
CA SER A 27 -2.55 25.77 -12.20
C SER A 27 -3.69 24.75 -12.36
N SER A 28 -4.82 25.22 -12.93
CA SER A 28 -5.93 24.38 -13.41
C SER A 28 -6.69 23.53 -12.36
N GLY A 29 -7.45 24.19 -11.49
CA GLY A 29 -8.90 23.95 -11.33
C GLY A 29 -9.45 22.54 -11.04
N THR A 30 -8.63 21.57 -10.63
CA THR A 30 -9.11 20.26 -10.17
C THR A 30 -8.64 20.06 -8.73
N SER A 31 -9.55 20.31 -7.78
CA SER A 31 -9.35 19.85 -6.39
C SER A 31 -9.32 18.32 -6.40
N ARG A 32 -8.15 17.73 -6.64
CA ARG A 32 -7.98 16.29 -6.49
C ARG A 32 -8.04 15.99 -4.99
N ILE A 33 -9.12 15.33 -4.59
CA ILE A 33 -9.16 14.68 -3.29
C ILE A 33 -7.97 13.71 -3.26
N PHE A 34 -7.13 13.85 -2.23
CA PHE A 34 -5.94 13.02 -2.02
C PHE A 34 -6.33 11.54 -2.14
N CYS A 35 -5.94 10.84 -3.21
CA CYS A 35 -6.29 9.41 -3.36
C CYS A 35 -5.33 8.57 -2.52
N PRO A 36 -5.81 7.87 -1.47
CA PRO A 36 -4.96 6.93 -0.76
C PRO A 36 -4.50 5.79 -1.67
N CYS A 37 -5.28 5.49 -2.72
CA CYS A 37 -4.93 4.53 -3.75
C CYS A 37 -3.64 4.90 -4.51
N GLU A 38 -3.49 6.18 -4.85
CA GLU A 38 -2.37 6.69 -5.65
C GLU A 38 -1.12 6.76 -4.78
N SER A 39 -1.26 7.21 -3.53
CA SER A 39 -0.18 7.20 -2.55
C SER A 39 0.37 5.78 -2.29
N ILE A 40 -0.50 4.79 -2.10
CA ILE A 40 -0.09 3.38 -1.92
C ILE A 40 0.64 2.84 -3.16
N MET A 41 0.17 3.18 -4.37
CA MET A 41 0.81 2.73 -5.61
C MET A 41 2.19 3.37 -5.81
N ASN A 42 2.31 4.67 -5.52
CA ASN A 42 3.56 5.41 -5.63
C ASN A 42 4.60 4.88 -4.63
N GLU A 43 4.21 4.69 -3.37
CA GLU A 43 5.08 4.08 -2.35
C GLU A 43 5.53 2.67 -2.77
N GLY A 44 4.61 1.85 -3.29
CA GLY A 44 4.93 0.54 -3.83
C GLY A 44 5.97 0.60 -4.96
N MET A 45 5.82 1.55 -5.89
CA MET A 45 6.77 1.76 -6.99
C MET A 45 8.15 2.23 -6.52
N GLU A 46 8.21 3.11 -5.53
CA GLU A 46 9.48 3.53 -4.92
C GLU A 46 10.18 2.36 -4.22
N ASN A 47 9.42 1.54 -3.47
CA ASN A 47 9.95 0.36 -2.80
C ASN A 47 10.43 -0.69 -3.80
N LEU A 48 9.73 -0.86 -4.92
CA LEU A 48 10.18 -1.72 -6.02
C LEU A 48 11.48 -1.21 -6.62
N THR A 49 11.60 0.09 -6.86
CA THR A 49 12.84 0.71 -7.36
C THR A 49 14.00 0.45 -6.41
N LYS A 50 13.81 0.68 -5.10
CA LYS A 50 14.83 0.39 -4.08
C LYS A 50 15.24 -1.07 -4.07
N LEU A 51 14.29 -1.99 -4.20
CA LEU A 51 14.55 -3.42 -4.27
C LEU A 51 15.35 -3.79 -5.53
N LEU A 52 15.00 -3.23 -6.69
CA LEU A 52 15.74 -3.47 -7.93
C LEU A 52 17.18 -2.97 -7.82
N THR A 53 17.40 -1.74 -7.36
CA THR A 53 18.74 -1.18 -7.14
C THR A 53 19.54 -2.00 -6.13
N LYS A 54 18.89 -2.50 -5.06
CA LYS A 54 19.53 -3.42 -4.11
C LYS A 54 20.01 -4.70 -4.81
N LEU A 55 19.22 -5.24 -5.74
CA LEU A 55 19.48 -6.51 -6.42
C LEU A 55 20.42 -6.40 -7.63
N GLU A 56 20.68 -5.21 -8.17
CA GLU A 56 21.62 -4.97 -9.28
C GLU A 56 23.02 -5.53 -9.01
N ASN A 57 23.45 -5.52 -7.75
CA ASN A 57 24.77 -6.00 -7.33
C ASN A 57 24.84 -7.51 -7.06
N TYR A 58 23.73 -8.24 -7.24
CA TYR A 58 23.63 -9.64 -6.88
C TYR A 58 23.22 -10.51 -8.06
N GLN A 59 23.78 -11.72 -8.12
CA GLN A 59 23.32 -12.72 -9.07
C GLN A 59 22.03 -13.39 -8.56
N THR A 60 21.18 -13.85 -9.47
CA THR A 60 19.88 -14.47 -9.17
C THR A 60 19.97 -15.59 -8.12
N ARG A 61 21.07 -16.37 -8.10
CA ARG A 61 21.29 -17.43 -7.09
C ARG A 61 21.39 -16.92 -5.65
N GLN A 62 21.76 -15.65 -5.47
CA GLN A 62 21.92 -15.00 -4.16
C GLN A 62 20.62 -14.37 -3.66
N TYR A 63 19.59 -14.26 -4.50
CA TYR A 63 18.35 -13.54 -4.15
C TYR A 63 17.66 -14.14 -2.91
N LEU A 64 17.73 -15.46 -2.72
CA LEU A 64 17.18 -16.12 -1.53
C LEU A 64 17.84 -15.66 -0.22
N ALA A 65 19.12 -15.28 -0.25
CA ALA A 65 19.83 -14.81 0.93
C ALA A 65 19.72 -13.30 1.15
N VAL A 66 19.51 -12.53 0.07
CA VAL A 66 19.59 -11.06 0.06
C VAL A 66 18.22 -10.41 0.25
N ILE A 67 17.18 -11.00 -0.35
CA ILE A 67 15.82 -10.47 -0.28
C ILE A 67 15.26 -10.77 1.10
N THR A 68 14.92 -9.72 1.83
CA THR A 68 14.35 -9.84 3.17
C THR A 68 12.83 -9.87 3.11
N ARG A 69 12.20 -10.17 4.25
CA ARG A 69 10.73 -10.18 4.35
C ARG A 69 10.17 -8.77 4.13
N GLU A 70 10.84 -7.75 4.66
CA GLU A 70 10.45 -6.35 4.56
C GLU A 70 10.44 -5.90 3.09
N ASP A 71 11.48 -6.25 2.33
CA ASP A 71 11.55 -6.00 0.90
C ASP A 71 10.31 -6.52 0.19
N ILE A 72 9.93 -7.76 0.49
CA ILE A 72 8.80 -8.43 -0.14
C ILE A 72 7.45 -7.83 0.29
N LEU A 73 7.27 -7.50 1.57
CA LEU A 73 6.03 -6.90 2.07
C LEU A 73 5.81 -5.49 1.51
N SER A 74 6.88 -4.72 1.34
CA SER A 74 6.86 -3.36 0.80
C SER A 74 6.38 -3.26 -0.66
N VAL A 75 6.47 -4.37 -1.41
CA VAL A 75 6.07 -4.45 -2.83
C VAL A 75 4.81 -5.30 -3.06
N THR A 76 4.04 -5.58 -2.00
CA THR A 76 2.74 -6.29 -2.09
C THR A 76 1.65 -5.53 -2.85
N VAL A 77 1.99 -4.33 -3.31
CA VAL A 77 1.24 -3.56 -4.30
C VAL A 77 1.12 -4.30 -5.63
N PHE A 78 2.15 -5.04 -6.03
CA PHE A 78 2.17 -5.77 -7.28
C PHE A 78 1.67 -7.20 -7.14
N SER A 79 1.14 -7.75 -8.23
CA SER A 79 0.90 -9.19 -8.30
C SER A 79 2.23 -9.93 -8.28
N ARG A 80 2.21 -11.21 -7.86
CA ARG A 80 3.41 -12.05 -7.90
C ARG A 80 4.00 -12.09 -9.30
N ASP A 81 3.13 -12.20 -10.30
CA ASP A 81 3.54 -12.40 -11.68
C ASP A 81 4.18 -11.12 -12.24
N GLN A 82 3.60 -9.95 -11.91
CA GLN A 82 4.20 -8.64 -12.18
C GLN A 82 5.56 -8.48 -11.49
N LEU A 83 5.67 -8.86 -10.21
CA LEU A 83 6.93 -8.74 -9.50
C LEU A 83 8.01 -9.67 -10.09
N ALA A 84 7.65 -10.87 -10.52
CA ALA A 84 8.58 -11.81 -11.13
C ALA A 84 9.12 -11.31 -12.47
N GLU A 85 8.24 -10.73 -13.30
CA GLU A 85 8.61 -10.06 -14.53
C GLU A 85 9.57 -8.89 -14.27
N ARG A 86 9.26 -8.03 -13.29
CA ARG A 86 10.09 -6.87 -12.94
C ARG A 86 11.46 -7.27 -12.38
N LEU A 87 11.54 -8.33 -11.59
CA LEU A 87 12.81 -8.86 -11.07
C LEU A 87 13.57 -9.71 -12.10
N GLY A 88 13.00 -9.99 -13.29
CA GLY A 88 13.62 -10.84 -14.30
C GLY A 88 13.80 -12.29 -13.87
N ILE A 89 12.91 -12.82 -13.02
CA ILE A 89 13.01 -14.19 -12.49
C ILE A 89 11.80 -15.04 -12.85
N CYS A 90 11.99 -16.35 -12.88
CA CYS A 90 10.88 -17.28 -13.07
C CYS A 90 9.94 -17.31 -11.84
N LEU A 91 8.66 -17.59 -12.07
CA LEU A 91 7.65 -17.71 -11.00
C LEU A 91 8.03 -18.75 -9.94
N THR A 92 8.75 -19.79 -10.33
CA THR A 92 9.20 -20.84 -9.40
C THR A 92 10.21 -20.29 -8.40
N LEU A 93 11.16 -19.46 -8.85
CA LEU A 93 12.11 -18.79 -7.95
C LEU A 93 11.39 -17.76 -7.08
N MET A 94 10.46 -16.99 -7.65
CA MET A 94 9.65 -16.05 -6.88
C MET A 94 8.88 -16.76 -5.73
N LYS A 95 8.25 -17.91 -6.02
CA LYS A 95 7.60 -18.76 -5.00
C LYS A 95 8.59 -19.31 -3.97
N LYS A 96 9.85 -19.57 -4.34
CA LYS A 96 10.89 -19.98 -3.40
C LYS A 96 11.27 -18.82 -2.48
N ILE A 97 11.47 -17.62 -3.02
CA ILE A 97 11.78 -16.39 -2.25
C ILE A 97 10.69 -16.14 -1.20
N PHE A 98 9.41 -16.14 -1.59
CA PHE A 98 8.32 -15.92 -0.64
C PHE A 98 8.27 -16.97 0.48
N ARG A 99 8.45 -18.25 0.13
CA ARG A 99 8.51 -19.32 1.13
C ARG A 99 9.72 -19.18 2.06
N ASN A 100 10.85 -18.72 1.54
CA ASN A 100 12.08 -18.50 2.29
C ASN A 100 11.93 -17.38 3.32
N VAL A 101 11.18 -16.32 2.99
CA VAL A 101 10.88 -15.22 3.92
C VAL A 101 9.66 -15.47 4.82
N GLY A 102 9.16 -16.72 4.87
CA GLY A 102 8.05 -17.13 5.76
C GLY A 102 6.64 -16.85 5.21
N LEU A 103 6.48 -16.43 3.95
CA LEU A 103 5.18 -16.17 3.35
C LEU A 103 4.62 -17.43 2.67
N ARG A 104 3.61 -18.03 3.29
CA ARG A 104 2.91 -19.22 2.75
C ARG A 104 2.10 -18.93 1.48
N TYR A 105 1.62 -17.70 1.31
CA TYR A 105 0.89 -17.25 0.13
C TYR A 105 1.14 -15.76 -0.16
N TRP A 106 0.94 -15.36 -1.42
CA TRP A 106 1.08 -13.95 -1.83
C TRP A 106 -0.19 -13.16 -1.46
N PRO A 107 -0.11 -12.11 -0.62
CA PRO A 107 -1.30 -11.44 -0.07
C PRO A 107 -2.00 -10.48 -1.04
N TYR A 108 -1.46 -10.30 -2.25
CA TYR A 108 -2.00 -9.37 -3.26
C TYR A 108 -3.49 -9.48 -3.51
N ARG A 109 -4.07 -10.69 -3.63
CA ARG A 109 -5.51 -10.81 -3.96
C ARG A 109 -6.41 -10.15 -2.92
N LYS A 110 -6.10 -10.34 -1.64
CA LYS A 110 -6.88 -9.76 -0.54
C LYS A 110 -6.63 -8.24 -0.45
N LEU A 111 -5.36 -7.84 -0.54
CA LEU A 111 -4.93 -6.44 -0.50
C LEU A 111 -5.51 -5.64 -1.68
N ASN A 112 -5.49 -6.19 -2.89
CA ASN A 112 -6.08 -5.60 -4.08
C ASN A 112 -7.61 -5.49 -3.96
N GLY A 113 -8.27 -6.47 -3.34
CA GLY A 113 -9.70 -6.37 -3.01
C GLY A 113 -10.02 -5.20 -2.08
N LEU A 114 -9.16 -4.92 -1.09
CA LEU A 114 -9.31 -3.75 -0.23
C LEU A 114 -9.05 -2.45 -0.99
N ARG A 115 -7.99 -2.40 -1.82
CA ARG A 115 -7.70 -1.24 -2.68
C ARG A 115 -8.84 -0.94 -3.65
N ASN A 116 -9.42 -1.96 -4.29
CA ASN A 116 -10.56 -1.77 -5.19
C ASN A 116 -11.79 -1.23 -4.46
N LYS A 117 -12.00 -1.63 -3.19
CA LYS A 117 -13.07 -1.06 -2.36
C LYS A 117 -12.76 0.40 -2.01
N MET A 118 -11.51 0.75 -1.70
CA MET A 118 -11.09 2.13 -1.47
C MET A 118 -11.29 2.98 -2.72
N LEU A 119 -10.88 2.48 -3.89
CA LEU A 119 -11.08 3.13 -5.19
C LEU A 119 -12.57 3.34 -5.47
N LYS A 120 -13.41 2.33 -5.21
CA LYS A 120 -14.85 2.44 -5.40
C LYS A 120 -15.45 3.54 -4.52
N VAL A 121 -15.10 3.55 -3.23
CA VAL A 121 -15.57 4.58 -2.29
C VAL A 121 -15.08 5.97 -2.73
N GLN A 122 -13.83 6.08 -3.20
CA GLN A 122 -13.28 7.32 -3.73
C GLN A 122 -14.05 7.79 -4.98
N THR A 123 -14.29 6.91 -5.95
CA THR A 123 -15.06 7.26 -7.14
C THR A 123 -16.48 7.71 -6.78
N GLU A 124 -17.13 7.11 -5.77
CA GLU A 124 -18.45 7.54 -5.28
C GLU A 124 -18.41 8.94 -4.63
N VAL A 125 -17.29 9.33 -4.00
CA VAL A 125 -17.07 10.68 -3.44
C VAL A 125 -16.84 11.70 -4.57
N ASP A 126 -15.98 11.36 -5.54
CA ASP A 126 -15.58 12.25 -6.63
C ASP A 126 -16.71 12.46 -7.65
N SER A 127 -17.46 11.41 -7.96
CA SER A 127 -18.57 11.44 -8.92
C SER A 127 -19.86 11.97 -8.31
N GLY A 128 -19.77 13.04 -7.50
CA GLY A 128 -20.88 13.80 -6.91
C GLY A 128 -21.85 14.46 -7.93
N VAL A 129 -22.18 13.76 -9.01
CA VAL A 129 -23.32 13.93 -9.89
C VAL A 129 -24.60 13.69 -9.06
N GLY A 130 -25.00 14.73 -8.34
CA GLY A 130 -26.38 15.00 -7.94
C GLY A 130 -26.81 14.54 -6.54
N ARG A 131 -26.86 15.50 -5.58
CA ARG A 131 -28.07 15.99 -4.87
C ARG A 131 -27.83 16.44 -3.42
N ARG A 132 -28.32 17.67 -3.14
CA ARG A 132 -28.68 18.37 -1.88
C ARG A 132 -27.65 18.47 -0.74
N MET A 133 -27.30 19.73 -0.47
CA MET A 133 -26.18 20.22 0.36
C MET A 133 -26.21 19.81 1.85
N TYR A 134 -27.37 19.48 2.42
CA TYR A 134 -27.52 19.22 3.86
C TYR A 134 -27.33 17.74 4.29
N GLY A 135 -27.37 16.77 3.36
CA GLY A 135 -27.06 15.35 3.65
C GLY A 135 -25.63 14.94 3.28
N LYS A 136 -24.84 15.88 2.74
CA LYS A 136 -23.56 15.61 2.08
C LYS A 136 -22.42 15.37 3.08
N LYS A 137 -22.39 16.12 4.19
CA LYS A 137 -21.33 16.02 5.21
C LYS A 137 -21.33 14.64 5.88
N GLU A 138 -22.49 14.18 6.33
CA GLU A 138 -22.63 12.89 7.02
C GLU A 138 -22.41 11.70 6.06
N SER A 139 -22.77 11.82 4.78
CA SER A 139 -22.50 10.80 3.76
C SER A 139 -21.00 10.70 3.43
N ILE A 140 -20.32 11.85 3.29
CA ILE A 140 -18.88 11.90 3.08
C ILE A 140 -18.14 11.38 4.32
N GLU A 141 -18.54 11.78 5.53
CA GLU A 141 -17.97 11.28 6.78
C GLU A 141 -18.11 9.76 6.91
N ARG A 142 -19.27 9.19 6.53
CA ARG A 142 -19.46 7.72 6.45
C ARG A 142 -18.52 7.06 5.44
N GLN A 143 -18.31 7.67 4.27
CA GLN A 143 -17.39 7.16 3.25
C GLN A 143 -15.92 7.23 3.71
N VAL A 144 -15.53 8.32 4.38
CA VAL A 144 -14.20 8.48 4.98
C VAL A 144 -13.96 7.45 6.10
N GLN A 145 -14.94 7.23 6.98
CA GLN A 145 -14.87 6.18 8.01
C GLN A 145 -14.70 4.79 7.39
N LYS A 146 -15.44 4.50 6.31
CA LYS A 146 -15.32 3.23 5.57
C LYS A 146 -13.93 3.07 4.94
N MET A 147 -13.36 4.14 4.40
CA MET A 147 -12.01 4.15 3.84
C MET A 147 -10.96 3.87 4.91
N ARG A 148 -11.01 4.56 6.05
CA ARG A 148 -10.13 4.33 7.21
C ARG A 148 -10.23 2.90 7.74
N ALA A 149 -11.44 2.33 7.78
CA ALA A 149 -11.64 0.95 8.22
C ALA A 149 -10.96 -0.06 7.27
N LEU A 150 -11.03 0.16 5.95
CA LEU A 150 -10.35 -0.68 4.96
C LEU A 150 -8.83 -0.56 5.06
N GLU A 151 -8.31 0.64 5.31
CA GLU A 151 -6.87 0.85 5.52
C GLU A 151 -6.38 0.14 6.77
N LEU A 152 -7.14 0.24 7.87
CA LEU A 152 -6.82 -0.46 9.10
C LEU A 152 -6.88 -1.99 8.93
N GLN A 153 -7.82 -2.50 8.13
CA GLN A 153 -7.89 -3.91 7.78
C GLN A 153 -6.68 -4.34 6.93
N TYR A 154 -6.27 -3.49 5.98
CA TYR A 154 -5.09 -3.71 5.15
C TYR A 154 -3.81 -3.75 6.01
N LYS A 155 -3.63 -2.76 6.90
CA LYS A 155 -2.51 -2.68 7.86
C LYS A 155 -2.50 -3.88 8.81
N ARG A 156 -3.66 -4.29 9.34
CA ARG A 156 -3.77 -5.50 10.17
C ARG A 156 -3.39 -6.77 9.43
N MET A 157 -3.81 -6.92 8.18
CA MET A 157 -3.44 -8.08 7.38
C MET A 157 -1.93 -8.12 7.10
N LEU A 158 -1.30 -6.97 6.84
CA LEU A 158 0.15 -6.89 6.72
C LEU A 158 0.84 -7.28 8.04
N TRP A 159 0.34 -6.78 9.17
CA TRP A 159 0.88 -7.12 10.49
C TRP A 159 0.71 -8.61 10.84
N GLU A 160 -0.44 -9.22 10.55
CA GLU A 160 -0.64 -10.67 10.70
C GLU A 160 0.32 -11.47 9.82
N LEU A 161 0.62 -10.97 8.62
CA LEU A 161 1.62 -11.55 7.73
C LEU A 161 3.05 -11.31 8.18
N GLU A 162 3.32 -10.38 9.10
CA GLU A 162 4.61 -10.23 9.78
C GLU A 162 4.72 -11.18 10.99
N GLN A 163 3.62 -11.41 11.70
CA GLN A 163 3.60 -12.24 12.93
C GLN A 163 3.41 -13.73 12.67
N SER A 164 2.87 -14.12 11.51
CA SER A 164 2.75 -15.52 11.10
C SER A 164 4.15 -16.07 10.79
N CYS A 165 4.84 -16.53 11.84
CA CYS A 165 5.99 -17.43 11.81
C CYS A 165 5.53 -18.81 12.24
#